data_AF-A0A849PM96-F1
#
_entry.id   AF-A0A849PM96-F1
#
_cell.length_a   1.000
_cell.length_b   1.000
_cell.length_c   1.000
_cell.angle_alpha   90.00
_cell.angle_beta   90.00
_cell.angle_gamma   90.00
#
_symmetry.space_group_name_H-M   'P 1'
#
loop_
_entity.id
_entity.type
_entity.pdbx_description
1 polymer ?
#
loop_
_entity_poly.entity_id
_entity_poly.type
_entity_poly.pdbx_seq_one_letter_code
_entity_poly.pdbx_strand_id
1 'polypeptide(L)'
;MAFHNREKEIKEMQAILDAEPSLITFVYGPINSGKTTMISHLIEELPDEYAPFYVNLRGRFITDYEDFLNVLFEIDEGGGVDNVAEYAKSILNDLGAVSGIPIPINLFEQIFEKKDKSKDMFRYIERFFVEISKKRTPILILDELQVIGDLKINGLLMYKLFNFFIRLTKELHLCHVFAVSSDSLFIEQVYSGAMLEGRCRYLLVDDFDEETTIAFLEGHGFTGDEKVVTWNCCGGKPICLVELVNAKDDRKGKAEEMLKIRKGQIEEIVYSLEARDKEMFDAVMGVLSEFIGNAKVGYRYLSDEIKFLVGKNIIFVDSVNKELRPQSRTNLLAIREMIEDG
;
A
#
# COMPACT_ATOMS: atom_id res chain seq x y z
N MET A 1 14.99 0.20 15.17
CA MET A 1 15.02 -1.20 14.68
C MET A 1 15.70 -1.15 13.33
N ALA A 2 16.74 -1.95 13.10
CA ALA A 2 17.32 -2.02 11.77
C ALA A 2 16.26 -2.56 10.79
N PHE A 3 16.16 -1.94 9.62
CA PHE A 3 15.28 -2.39 8.54
C PHE A 3 15.89 -3.66 7.93
N HIS A 4 15.73 -4.77 8.65
CA HIS A 4 16.11 -6.07 8.14
C HIS A 4 14.94 -6.65 7.34
N ASN A 5 15.27 -7.46 6.33
CA ASN A 5 14.37 -8.47 5.77
C ASN A 5 13.39 -8.08 4.66
N ARG A 6 13.73 -7.09 3.82
CA ARG A 6 13.00 -6.77 2.56
C ARG A 6 13.96 -6.57 1.38
N GLU A 7 15.09 -7.27 1.38
CA GLU A 7 16.13 -7.05 0.36
C GLU A 7 15.63 -7.33 -1.05
N LYS A 8 14.75 -8.32 -1.22
CA LYS A 8 14.21 -8.67 -2.54
C LYS A 8 13.33 -7.53 -3.07
N GLU A 9 12.40 -7.05 -2.26
CA GLU A 9 11.51 -5.95 -2.62
C GLU A 9 12.29 -4.64 -2.84
N ILE A 10 13.28 -4.34 -2.00
CA ILE A 10 14.18 -3.19 -2.21
C ILE A 10 14.93 -3.32 -3.54
N LYS A 11 15.55 -4.47 -3.81
CA LYS A 11 16.28 -4.70 -5.07
C LYS A 11 15.38 -4.54 -6.28
N GLU A 12 14.13 -5.01 -6.19
CA GLU A 12 13.14 -4.83 -7.25
C GLU A 12 12.76 -3.36 -7.42
N MET A 13 12.54 -2.61 -6.34
CA MET A 13 12.27 -1.17 -6.40
C MET A 13 13.46 -0.38 -6.97
N GLN A 14 14.69 -0.71 -6.57
CA GLN A 14 15.92 -0.12 -7.12
C GLN A 14 16.03 -0.40 -8.63
N ALA A 15 15.80 -1.64 -9.06
CA ALA A 15 15.80 -1.97 -10.49
C ALA A 15 14.71 -1.22 -11.28
N ILE A 16 13.57 -0.88 -10.65
CA ILE A 16 12.53 -0.04 -11.26
C ILE A 16 13.02 1.41 -11.39
N LEU A 17 13.73 1.94 -10.39
CA LEU A 17 14.25 3.30 -10.35
C LEU A 17 15.49 3.51 -11.23
N ASP A 18 16.27 2.45 -11.47
CA ASP A 18 17.43 2.48 -12.37
C ASP A 18 17.02 2.50 -13.85
N ALA A 19 15.78 2.09 -14.14
CA ALA A 19 15.20 2.12 -15.48
C ALA A 19 14.54 3.48 -15.77
N GLU A 20 14.33 3.80 -17.05
CA GLU A 20 13.55 4.98 -17.42
C GLU A 20 12.09 4.84 -16.91
N PRO A 21 11.49 5.91 -16.33
CA PRO A 21 10.09 5.91 -15.97
C PRO A 21 9.24 5.46 -17.16
N SER A 22 8.33 4.51 -16.94
CA SER A 22 7.62 3.88 -18.07
C SER A 22 6.27 3.28 -17.70
N LEU A 23 6.09 2.89 -16.44
CA LEU A 23 4.87 2.29 -15.92
C LEU A 23 4.55 2.86 -14.52
N ILE A 24 3.27 2.85 -14.17
CA ILE A 24 2.85 3.05 -12.78
C ILE A 24 3.18 1.77 -12.01
N THR A 25 3.85 1.91 -10.86
CA THR A 25 4.17 0.77 -9.99
C THR A 25 3.19 0.72 -8.83
N PHE A 26 2.31 -0.28 -8.82
CA PHE A 26 1.45 -0.57 -7.68
C PHE A 26 2.21 -1.40 -6.66
N VAL A 27 2.43 -0.86 -5.46
CA VAL A 27 2.99 -1.58 -4.33
C VAL A 27 1.84 -2.02 -3.45
N TYR A 28 1.51 -3.31 -3.48
CA TYR A 28 0.33 -3.83 -2.81
C TYR A 28 0.67 -5.00 -1.88
N GLY A 29 -0.23 -5.34 -0.97
CA GLY A 29 -0.05 -6.46 -0.05
C GLY A 29 -0.92 -6.34 1.20
N PRO A 30 -0.95 -7.37 2.06
CA PRO A 30 -1.79 -7.38 3.24
C PRO A 30 -1.54 -6.20 4.20
N ILE A 31 -2.54 -5.85 4.99
CA ILE A 31 -2.42 -4.79 6.01
C ILE A 31 -1.38 -5.20 7.05
N ASN A 32 -0.52 -4.23 7.40
CA ASN A 32 0.60 -4.37 8.32
C ASN A 32 1.73 -5.31 7.83
N SER A 33 1.86 -5.51 6.51
CA SER A 33 3.03 -6.15 5.91
C SER A 33 4.27 -5.25 5.87
N GLY A 34 4.18 -3.99 6.32
CA GLY A 34 5.34 -3.08 6.38
C GLY A 34 5.62 -2.27 5.10
N LYS A 35 4.66 -2.16 4.18
CA LYS A 35 4.76 -1.34 2.95
C LYS A 35 5.22 0.09 3.22
N THR A 36 4.52 0.84 4.09
CA THR A 36 4.88 2.22 4.43
C THR A 36 6.31 2.30 5.00
N THR A 37 6.68 1.38 5.90
CA THR A 37 8.04 1.33 6.46
C THR A 37 9.09 1.04 5.39
N MET A 38 8.79 0.16 4.43
CA MET A 38 9.67 -0.14 3.29
C MET A 38 9.86 1.08 2.39
N ILE A 39 8.78 1.81 2.10
CA ILE A 39 8.84 3.05 1.32
C ILE A 39 9.64 4.13 2.04
N SER A 40 9.39 4.34 3.34
CA SER A 40 10.16 5.31 4.13
C SER A 40 11.66 4.98 4.13
N HIS A 41 12.00 3.70 4.35
CA HIS A 41 13.39 3.28 4.32
C HIS A 41 14.03 3.43 2.93
N LEU A 42 13.30 3.11 1.85
CA LEU A 42 13.77 3.38 0.50
C LEU A 42 14.10 4.86 0.32
N ILE A 43 13.19 5.76 0.70
CA ILE A 43 13.37 7.21 0.57
C ILE A 43 14.62 7.71 1.32
N GLU A 44 14.87 7.18 2.51
CA GLU A 44 16.06 7.53 3.33
C GLU A 44 17.38 7.09 2.68
N GLU A 45 17.37 5.98 1.93
CA GLU A 45 18.55 5.39 1.28
C GLU A 45 18.72 5.84 -0.19
N LEU A 46 17.81 6.66 -0.72
CA LEU A 46 17.89 7.11 -2.11
C LEU A 46 19.09 8.03 -2.33
N PRO A 47 19.86 7.84 -3.43
CA PRO A 47 20.91 8.76 -3.80
C PRO A 47 20.37 10.17 -4.11
N ASP A 48 21.23 11.19 -3.96
CA ASP A 48 20.93 12.60 -4.26
C ASP A 48 20.48 12.88 -5.70
N GLU A 49 20.62 11.91 -6.61
CA GLU A 49 20.12 12.00 -7.99
C GLU A 49 18.60 11.81 -8.08
N TYR A 50 17.94 11.34 -7.02
CA TYR A 50 16.49 11.21 -6.96
C TYR A 50 15.85 12.33 -6.14
N ALA A 51 14.60 12.66 -6.47
CA ALA A 51 13.79 13.65 -5.75
C ALA A 51 12.45 13.02 -5.32
N PRO A 52 12.35 12.51 -4.08
CA PRO A 52 11.15 11.84 -3.60
C PRO A 52 10.08 12.84 -3.11
N PHE A 53 8.86 12.69 -3.63
CA PHE A 53 7.65 13.40 -3.26
C PHE A 53 6.66 12.40 -2.66
N TYR A 54 6.54 12.38 -1.34
CA TYR A 54 5.74 11.38 -0.62
C TYR A 54 4.42 11.98 -0.13
N VAL A 55 3.31 11.53 -0.70
CA VAL A 55 1.96 11.95 -0.33
C VAL A 55 1.26 10.79 0.38
N ASN A 56 0.98 10.95 1.67
CA ASN A 56 0.17 10.00 2.42
C ASN A 56 -1.28 10.47 2.49
N LEU A 57 -2.20 9.69 1.93
CA LEU A 57 -3.64 9.99 1.95
C LEU A 57 -4.31 9.58 3.27
N ARG A 58 -3.62 8.82 4.13
CA ARG A 58 -4.16 8.41 5.44
C ARG A 58 -4.50 9.64 6.29
N GLY A 59 -5.73 9.67 6.81
CA GLY A 59 -6.20 10.76 7.66
C GLY A 59 -6.50 12.07 6.93
N ARG A 60 -6.43 12.08 5.59
CA ARG A 60 -6.87 13.21 4.77
C ARG A 60 -8.36 13.06 4.48
N PHE A 61 -9.13 14.12 4.73
CA PHE A 61 -10.54 14.14 4.39
C PHE A 61 -10.69 14.61 2.94
N ILE A 62 -10.94 13.65 2.05
CA ILE A 62 -11.09 13.89 0.62
C ILE A 62 -12.56 13.66 0.30
N THR A 63 -13.27 14.71 -0.12
CA THR A 63 -14.70 14.58 -0.47
C THR A 63 -14.95 14.58 -1.95
N ASP A 64 -14.04 15.19 -2.71
CA ASP A 64 -14.10 15.27 -4.16
C ASP A 64 -12.71 15.26 -4.81
N TYR A 65 -12.70 15.52 -6.11
CA TYR A 65 -11.48 15.54 -6.91
C TYR A 65 -10.57 16.73 -6.65
N GLU A 66 -11.13 17.90 -6.36
CA GLU A 66 -10.34 19.10 -6.08
C GLU A 66 -9.64 18.93 -4.73
N ASP A 67 -10.34 18.41 -3.72
CA ASP A 67 -9.77 18.05 -2.43
C ASP A 67 -8.58 17.10 -2.60
N PHE A 68 -8.73 16.07 -3.44
CA PHE A 68 -7.64 15.14 -3.72
C PHE A 68 -6.43 15.85 -4.33
N LEU A 69 -6.64 16.70 -5.34
CA LEU A 69 -5.54 17.41 -5.98
C LEU A 69 -4.83 18.36 -5.01
N ASN A 70 -5.56 18.99 -4.09
CA ASN A 70 -4.95 19.83 -3.05
C ASN A 70 -4.03 19.01 -2.15
N VAL A 71 -4.38 17.76 -1.83
CA VAL A 71 -3.56 16.86 -0.99
C VAL A 71 -2.24 16.48 -1.65
N LEU A 72 -2.13 16.56 -2.98
CA LEU A 72 -0.86 16.33 -3.68
C LEU A 72 0.18 17.43 -3.41
N PHE A 73 -0.25 18.60 -2.94
CA PHE A 73 0.62 19.76 -2.76
C PHE A 73 1.02 20.00 -1.31
N GLU A 74 2.24 20.51 -1.14
CA GLU A 74 2.74 21.08 0.11
C GLU A 74 2.92 22.60 -0.12
N ILE A 75 2.14 23.42 0.58
CA ILE A 75 2.14 24.87 0.38
C ILE A 75 3.39 25.46 1.04
N ASP A 76 4.21 26.14 0.25
CA ASP A 76 5.33 26.96 0.71
C ASP A 76 4.85 28.41 0.95
N GLU A 77 4.64 28.75 2.22
CA GLU A 77 4.25 30.08 2.67
C GLU A 77 5.39 31.12 2.56
N GLY A 78 6.64 30.67 2.40
CA GLY A 78 7.80 31.54 2.19
C GLY A 78 8.03 31.91 0.72
N GLY A 79 7.39 31.19 -0.20
CA GLY A 79 7.56 31.34 -1.64
C GLY A 79 6.79 32.53 -2.23
N GLY A 80 7.48 33.64 -2.47
CA GLY A 80 6.95 34.79 -3.24
C GLY A 80 7.16 34.69 -4.77
N VAL A 81 7.46 33.49 -5.29
CA VAL A 81 7.84 33.29 -6.69
C VAL A 81 6.62 32.89 -7.53
N ASP A 82 6.27 33.75 -8.49
CA ASP A 82 5.13 33.52 -9.41
C ASP A 82 5.48 32.66 -10.64
N ASN A 83 6.71 32.16 -10.72
CA ASN A 83 7.20 31.36 -11.83
C ASN A 83 7.60 29.95 -11.38
N VAL A 84 6.87 28.94 -11.86
CA VAL A 84 7.10 27.52 -11.55
C VAL A 84 8.55 27.09 -11.81
N ALA A 85 9.17 27.56 -12.89
CA ALA A 85 10.52 27.12 -13.26
C ALA A 85 11.61 27.78 -12.42
N GLU A 86 11.40 29.02 -11.99
CA GLU A 86 12.30 29.69 -11.04
C GLU A 86 12.19 29.04 -9.66
N TYR A 87 10.96 28.77 -9.21
CA TYR A 87 10.69 28.09 -7.95
C TYR A 87 11.28 26.68 -7.90
N ALA A 88 11.02 25.85 -8.93
CA ALA A 88 11.56 24.50 -9.00
C ALA A 88 13.09 24.48 -8.92
N LYS A 89 13.77 25.49 -9.52
CA LYS A 89 15.23 25.63 -9.45
C LYS A 89 15.72 26.08 -8.09
N SER A 90 14.98 26.96 -7.41
CA SER A 90 15.40 27.49 -6.10
C SER A 90 15.37 26.40 -5.04
N ILE A 91 14.33 25.56 -5.04
CA ILE A 91 14.18 24.51 -4.03
C ILE A 91 15.02 23.28 -4.33
N LEU A 92 15.52 23.09 -5.56
CA LEU A 92 16.18 21.86 -5.98
C LEU A 92 17.40 21.49 -5.13
N ASN A 93 18.16 22.49 -4.68
CA ASN A 93 19.36 22.26 -3.86
C ASN A 93 19.01 21.88 -2.42
N ASP A 94 17.85 22.33 -1.92
CA ASP A 94 17.37 22.09 -0.56
C ASP A 94 16.30 20.98 -0.51
N LEU A 95 16.01 20.35 -1.66
CA LEU A 95 14.97 19.35 -1.79
C LEU A 95 15.44 18.05 -1.17
N GLY A 96 15.05 17.82 0.09
CA GLY A 96 15.09 16.50 0.72
C GLY A 96 13.85 15.68 0.36
N ALA A 97 13.46 14.77 1.24
CA ALA A 97 12.16 14.14 1.18
C ALA A 97 11.07 15.14 1.62
N VAL A 98 10.11 15.43 0.73
CA VAL A 98 9.01 16.37 0.97
C VAL A 98 7.67 15.64 1.08
N SER A 99 6.77 16.17 1.90
CA SER A 99 5.46 15.57 2.20
C SER A 99 4.38 15.99 1.18
N GLY A 100 4.77 16.12 -0.08
CA GLY A 100 3.93 16.59 -1.18
C GLY A 100 4.74 17.30 -2.24
N ILE A 101 4.07 17.74 -3.30
CA ILE A 101 4.68 18.54 -4.36
C ILE A 101 4.68 20.00 -3.88
N PRO A 102 5.85 20.61 -3.69
CA PRO A 102 5.92 21.96 -3.14
C PRO A 102 5.30 22.96 -4.12
N ILE A 103 4.52 23.91 -3.60
CA ILE A 103 3.90 24.99 -4.37
C ILE A 103 3.92 26.32 -3.60
N PRO A 104 4.42 27.43 -4.20
CA PRO A 104 4.35 28.75 -3.57
C PRO A 104 2.91 29.16 -3.34
N ILE A 105 2.63 29.79 -2.19
CA ILE A 105 1.27 30.24 -1.84
C ILE A 105 0.64 31.11 -2.94
N ASN A 106 1.38 32.03 -3.56
CA ASN A 106 0.89 32.87 -4.65
C ASN A 106 0.42 32.05 -5.86
N LEU A 107 1.17 31.01 -6.22
CA LEU A 107 0.84 30.14 -7.34
C LEU A 107 -0.35 29.23 -7.00
N PHE A 108 -0.41 28.75 -5.76
CA PHE A 108 -1.54 27.98 -5.26
C PHE A 108 -2.84 28.79 -5.33
N GLU A 109 -2.84 30.01 -4.80
CA GLU A 109 -3.99 30.93 -4.83
C GLU A 109 -4.42 31.26 -6.27
N GLN A 110 -3.48 31.60 -7.16
CA GLN A 110 -3.77 31.87 -8.58
C GLN A 110 -4.41 30.69 -9.32
N ILE A 111 -4.05 29.45 -8.96
CA ILE A 111 -4.66 28.26 -9.53
C ILE A 111 -6.05 28.04 -8.93
N PHE A 112 -6.20 28.30 -7.62
CA PHE A 112 -7.44 28.06 -6.89
C PHE A 112 -8.56 29.07 -7.22
N GLU A 113 -8.23 30.26 -7.71
CA GLU A 113 -9.20 31.28 -8.14
C GLU A 113 -9.85 30.98 -9.51
N LYS A 114 -9.34 30.00 -10.26
CA LYS A 114 -9.80 29.73 -11.65
C LYS A 114 -10.93 28.73 -11.72
N LYS A 115 -11.69 28.79 -12.82
CA LYS A 115 -12.81 27.88 -13.11
C LYS A 115 -12.38 26.43 -13.41
N ASP A 116 -11.18 26.19 -13.93
CA ASP A 116 -10.68 24.86 -14.29
C ASP A 116 -9.38 24.55 -13.53
N LYS A 117 -9.50 24.46 -12.19
CA LYS A 117 -8.38 24.31 -11.26
C LYS A 117 -7.58 23.05 -11.54
N SER A 118 -8.27 21.94 -11.83
CA SER A 118 -7.63 20.63 -11.99
C SER A 118 -6.61 20.58 -13.13
N LYS A 119 -6.93 21.21 -14.26
CA LYS A 119 -6.04 21.28 -15.43
C LYS A 119 -4.82 22.13 -15.12
N ASP A 120 -4.99 23.22 -14.40
CA ASP A 120 -3.90 24.11 -14.03
C ASP A 120 -2.99 23.48 -12.96
N MET A 121 -3.53 22.71 -12.02
CA MET A 121 -2.74 21.90 -11.08
C MET A 121 -1.88 20.85 -11.79
N PHE A 122 -2.44 20.10 -12.74
CA PHE A 122 -1.67 19.14 -13.53
C PHE A 122 -0.58 19.80 -14.37
N ARG A 123 -0.89 20.94 -14.99
CA ARG A 123 0.08 21.73 -15.73
C ARG A 123 1.19 22.26 -14.82
N TYR A 124 0.87 22.63 -13.59
CA TYR A 124 1.87 23.01 -12.60
C TYR A 124 2.81 21.84 -12.30
N ILE A 125 2.27 20.67 -11.93
CA ILE A 125 3.05 19.47 -11.59
C ILE A 125 3.95 19.06 -12.76
N GLU A 126 3.41 19.04 -13.98
CA GLU A 126 4.18 18.71 -15.18
C GLU A 126 5.36 19.68 -15.38
N ARG A 127 5.11 20.98 -15.33
CA ARG A 127 6.17 22.00 -15.48
C ARG A 127 7.21 21.91 -14.37
N PHE A 128 6.75 21.65 -13.16
CA PHE A 128 7.60 21.47 -12.00
C PHE A 128 8.52 20.26 -12.18
N PHE A 129 7.98 19.08 -12.52
CA PHE A 129 8.79 17.88 -12.78
C PHE A 129 9.68 17.98 -14.02
N VAL A 130 9.29 18.72 -15.07
CA VAL A 130 10.19 19.04 -16.20
C VAL A 130 11.43 19.79 -15.73
N GLU A 131 11.32 20.67 -14.73
CA GLU A 131 12.48 21.40 -14.22
C GLU A 131 13.30 20.58 -13.23
N ILE A 132 12.65 19.77 -12.37
CA ILE A 132 13.35 18.85 -11.46
C ILE A 132 14.15 17.79 -12.26
N SER A 133 13.52 17.15 -13.25
CA SER A 133 14.12 16.09 -14.10
C SER A 133 15.38 16.51 -14.86
N LYS A 134 15.67 17.81 -14.98
CA LYS A 134 16.93 18.30 -15.56
C LYS A 134 18.16 18.02 -14.69
N LYS A 135 17.97 17.76 -13.40
CA LYS A 135 19.05 17.53 -12.43
C LYS A 135 18.84 16.30 -11.55
N ARG A 136 17.59 15.98 -11.20
CA ARG A 136 17.23 14.84 -10.35
C ARG A 136 16.02 14.13 -10.91
N THR A 137 15.96 12.80 -10.79
CA THR A 137 14.81 12.00 -11.20
C THR A 137 13.68 12.09 -10.16
N PRO A 138 12.53 12.71 -10.48
CA PRO A 138 11.37 12.77 -9.60
C PRO A 138 10.78 11.38 -9.31
N ILE A 139 10.42 11.14 -8.06
CA ILE A 139 9.67 9.96 -7.62
C ILE A 139 8.42 10.43 -6.89
N LEU A 140 7.26 10.23 -7.48
CA LEU A 140 5.96 10.50 -6.84
C LEU A 140 5.44 9.23 -6.17
N ILE A 141 5.25 9.29 -4.86
CA ILE A 141 4.77 8.15 -4.07
C ILE A 141 3.45 8.54 -3.42
N LEU A 142 2.41 7.77 -3.70
CA LEU A 142 1.07 7.97 -3.14
C LEU A 142 0.75 6.79 -2.23
N ASP A 143 0.79 7.01 -0.92
CA ASP A 143 0.42 6.00 0.07
C ASP A 143 -1.07 6.06 0.42
N GLU A 144 -1.64 4.89 0.70
CA GLU A 144 -3.07 4.66 0.91
C GLU A 144 -3.94 5.14 -0.26
N LEU A 145 -3.52 4.83 -1.50
CA LEU A 145 -4.21 5.31 -2.71
C LEU A 145 -5.71 4.95 -2.70
N GLN A 146 -6.11 3.82 -2.13
CA GLN A 146 -7.50 3.37 -2.13
C GLN A 146 -8.50 4.35 -1.48
N VAL A 147 -8.04 5.31 -0.67
CA VAL A 147 -8.91 6.37 -0.12
C VAL A 147 -9.67 7.11 -1.23
N ILE A 148 -9.09 7.22 -2.43
CA ILE A 148 -9.77 7.84 -3.58
C ILE A 148 -10.80 6.91 -4.23
N GLY A 149 -10.66 5.59 -4.06
CA GLY A 149 -11.57 4.57 -4.57
C GLY A 149 -12.85 4.43 -3.73
N ASP A 150 -12.89 5.06 -2.55
CA ASP A 150 -14.08 5.14 -1.69
C ASP A 150 -14.97 6.36 -2.03
N LEU A 151 -14.51 7.24 -2.91
CA LEU A 151 -15.25 8.46 -3.27
C LEU A 151 -16.47 8.09 -4.13
N LYS A 152 -17.64 8.69 -3.87
CA LYS A 152 -18.91 8.42 -4.58
C LYS A 152 -18.89 8.71 -6.11
N ILE A 153 -17.74 9.09 -6.68
CA ILE A 153 -17.52 9.56 -8.06
C ILE A 153 -16.45 8.68 -8.77
N ASN A 154 -16.41 7.39 -8.44
CA ASN A 154 -15.27 6.50 -8.69
C ASN A 154 -14.77 6.36 -10.14
N GLY A 155 -15.64 6.41 -11.15
CA GLY A 155 -15.19 6.13 -12.53
C GLY A 155 -14.32 7.23 -13.14
N LEU A 156 -14.79 8.47 -13.08
CA LEU A 156 -14.19 9.59 -13.82
C LEU A 156 -12.90 10.09 -13.15
N LEU A 157 -12.83 10.04 -11.80
CA LEU A 157 -11.69 10.57 -11.05
C LEU A 157 -10.47 9.66 -11.19
N MET A 158 -10.65 8.36 -10.95
CA MET A 158 -9.61 7.34 -11.18
C MET A 158 -9.07 7.42 -12.61
N TYR A 159 -9.97 7.57 -13.58
CA TYR A 159 -9.60 7.70 -14.99
C TYR A 159 -8.74 8.93 -15.27
N LYS A 160 -9.12 10.11 -14.77
CA LYS A 160 -8.31 11.33 -14.96
C LYS A 160 -6.96 11.21 -14.28
N LEU A 161 -6.94 10.67 -13.06
CA LEU A 161 -5.73 10.52 -12.27
C LEU A 161 -4.73 9.57 -12.92
N PHE A 162 -5.16 8.37 -13.31
CA PHE A 162 -4.27 7.42 -13.93
C PHE A 162 -3.77 7.86 -15.30
N ASN A 163 -4.61 8.56 -16.08
CA ASN A 163 -4.12 9.18 -17.32
C ASN A 163 -3.02 10.21 -17.05
N PHE A 164 -3.15 10.98 -15.98
CA PHE A 164 -2.11 11.90 -15.58
C PHE A 164 -0.81 11.17 -15.18
N PHE A 165 -0.89 10.07 -14.41
CA PHE A 165 0.30 9.28 -14.10
C PHE A 165 0.91 8.61 -15.35
N ILE A 166 0.10 8.14 -16.29
CA ILE A 166 0.57 7.60 -17.58
C ILE A 166 1.30 8.70 -18.37
N ARG A 167 0.78 9.93 -18.36
CA ARG A 167 1.44 11.07 -19.00
C ARG A 167 2.81 11.35 -18.38
N LEU A 168 2.90 11.36 -17.04
CA LEU A 168 4.17 11.58 -16.34
C LEU A 168 5.18 10.44 -16.54
N THR A 169 4.72 9.19 -16.49
CA THR A 169 5.58 8.00 -16.57
C THR A 169 5.95 7.62 -17.99
N LYS A 170 4.97 7.40 -18.87
CA LYS A 170 5.16 6.75 -20.17
C LYS A 170 5.26 7.72 -21.34
N GLU A 171 4.52 8.82 -21.31
CA GLU A 171 4.53 9.78 -22.44
C GLU A 171 5.71 10.75 -22.34
N LEU A 172 6.02 11.21 -21.12
CA LEU A 172 7.05 12.21 -20.89
C LEU A 172 8.32 11.64 -20.24
N HIS A 173 8.27 10.41 -19.70
CA HIS A 173 9.41 9.77 -19.01
C HIS A 173 9.99 10.62 -17.87
N LEU A 174 9.14 11.43 -17.22
CA LEU A 174 9.58 12.48 -16.28
C LEU A 174 9.68 12.00 -14.85
N CYS A 175 8.89 11.02 -14.44
CA CYS A 175 8.70 10.72 -13.02
C CYS A 175 8.34 9.26 -12.80
N HIS A 176 8.99 8.60 -11.83
CA HIS A 176 8.52 7.31 -11.33
C HIS A 176 7.29 7.52 -10.45
N VAL A 177 6.23 6.76 -10.69
CA VAL A 177 5.01 6.82 -9.87
C VAL A 177 4.82 5.51 -9.13
N PHE A 178 4.82 5.57 -7.80
CA PHE A 178 4.48 4.46 -6.92
C PHE A 178 3.12 4.70 -6.27
N ALA A 179 2.19 3.78 -6.50
CA ALA A 179 0.86 3.77 -5.89
C ALA A 179 0.80 2.66 -4.84
N VAL A 180 0.78 3.02 -3.57
CA VAL A 180 0.83 2.06 -2.46
C VAL A 180 -0.59 1.84 -1.92
N SER A 181 -0.98 0.58 -1.75
CA SER A 181 -2.30 0.24 -1.21
C SER A 181 -2.28 -1.08 -0.42
N SER A 182 -3.06 -1.14 0.65
CA SER A 182 -3.32 -2.38 1.39
C SER A 182 -4.67 -3.01 1.05
N ASP A 183 -5.48 -2.37 0.21
CA ASP A 183 -6.82 -2.83 -0.15
C ASP A 183 -6.78 -3.64 -1.44
N SER A 184 -6.95 -4.96 -1.32
CA SER A 184 -6.94 -5.84 -2.47
C SER A 184 -8.17 -5.75 -3.36
N LEU A 185 -9.31 -5.24 -2.85
CA LEU A 185 -10.48 -5.00 -3.71
C LEU A 185 -10.23 -3.82 -4.63
N PHE A 186 -9.62 -2.75 -4.11
CA PHE A 186 -9.16 -1.62 -4.90
C PHE A 186 -8.15 -2.08 -5.96
N ILE A 187 -7.16 -2.90 -5.59
CA ILE A 187 -6.19 -3.44 -6.54
C ILE A 187 -6.84 -4.32 -7.60
N GLU A 188 -7.82 -5.17 -7.26
CA GLU A 188 -8.56 -5.97 -8.25
C GLU A 188 -9.32 -5.07 -9.23
N GLN A 189 -9.96 -4.00 -8.75
CA GLN A 189 -10.67 -3.04 -9.61
C GLN A 189 -9.71 -2.35 -10.58
N VAL A 190 -8.52 -1.97 -10.13
CA VAL A 190 -7.47 -1.38 -10.95
C VAL A 190 -6.92 -2.40 -11.96
N TYR A 191 -6.64 -3.62 -11.49
CA TYR A 191 -6.06 -4.72 -12.29
C TYR A 191 -6.99 -5.19 -13.41
N SER A 192 -8.28 -5.29 -13.12
CA SER A 192 -9.30 -5.67 -14.11
C SER A 192 -9.68 -4.52 -15.07
N GLY A 193 -9.19 -3.31 -14.83
CA GLY A 193 -9.45 -2.14 -15.66
C GLY A 193 -8.64 -2.11 -16.95
N ALA A 194 -9.30 -2.29 -18.10
CA ALA A 194 -8.68 -2.26 -19.44
C ALA A 194 -7.85 -0.98 -19.74
N MET A 195 -8.15 0.13 -19.07
CA MET A 195 -7.42 1.39 -19.22
C MET A 195 -5.93 1.27 -18.87
N LEU A 196 -5.60 0.42 -17.91
CA LEU A 196 -4.25 0.27 -17.35
C LEU A 196 -3.48 -0.91 -17.93
N GLU A 197 -4.09 -1.64 -18.87
CA GLU A 197 -3.47 -2.78 -19.53
C GLU A 197 -2.16 -2.38 -20.22
N GLY A 198 -1.05 -3.03 -19.82
CA GLY A 198 0.29 -2.72 -20.32
C GLY A 198 0.83 -1.33 -19.92
N ARG A 199 0.26 -0.70 -18.87
CA ARG A 199 0.66 0.62 -18.35
C ARG A 199 1.02 0.60 -16.86
N CYS A 200 0.87 -0.56 -16.23
CA CYS A 200 1.13 -0.76 -14.81
C CYS A 200 1.98 -2.00 -14.58
N ARG A 201 2.69 -2.01 -13.46
CA ARG A 201 3.32 -3.18 -12.86
C ARG A 201 2.91 -3.29 -11.40
N TYR A 202 3.01 -4.48 -10.84
CA TYR A 202 2.53 -4.81 -9.51
C TYR A 202 3.66 -5.46 -8.71
N LEU A 203 3.98 -4.89 -7.56
CA LEU A 203 4.98 -5.38 -6.62
C LEU A 203 4.25 -5.78 -5.33
N LEU A 204 4.24 -7.09 -5.04
CA LEU A 204 3.63 -7.64 -3.84
C LEU A 204 4.60 -7.55 -2.66
N VAL A 205 4.17 -6.91 -1.57
CA VAL A 205 4.85 -6.87 -0.28
C VAL A 205 4.03 -7.69 0.72
N ASP A 206 4.35 -8.97 0.81
CA ASP A 206 3.67 -9.96 1.67
C ASP A 206 4.30 -10.03 3.06
N ASP A 207 3.77 -10.83 3.98
CA ASP A 207 4.46 -11.15 5.24
C ASP A 207 5.81 -11.85 5.00
N PHE A 208 6.71 -11.87 5.99
CA PHE A 208 7.99 -12.59 5.85
C PHE A 208 7.76 -14.10 5.68
N ASP A 209 8.61 -14.74 4.87
CA ASP A 209 8.67 -16.19 4.81
C ASP A 209 9.27 -16.79 6.09
N GLU A 210 9.26 -18.12 6.19
CA GLU A 210 9.74 -18.83 7.38
C GLU A 210 11.22 -18.56 7.64
N GLU A 211 12.06 -18.67 6.61
CA GLU A 211 13.51 -18.47 6.73
C GLU A 211 13.84 -17.06 7.24
N THR A 212 13.20 -16.07 6.63
CA THR A 212 13.34 -14.64 6.99
C THR A 212 12.83 -14.36 8.40
N THR A 213 11.72 -14.98 8.79
CA THR A 213 11.16 -14.87 10.15
C THR A 213 12.10 -15.48 11.18
N ILE A 214 12.62 -16.68 10.93
CA ILE A 214 13.56 -17.35 11.83
C ILE A 214 14.84 -16.52 12.00
N ALA A 215 15.39 -15.99 10.90
CA ALA A 215 16.55 -15.10 10.95
C ALA A 215 16.28 -13.81 11.76
N PHE A 216 15.11 -13.20 11.58
CA PHE A 216 14.69 -12.04 12.38
C PHE A 216 14.67 -12.36 13.88
N LEU A 217 14.07 -13.49 14.25
CA LEU A 217 13.90 -13.90 15.64
C LEU A 217 15.25 -14.26 16.30
N GLU A 218 16.15 -14.90 15.55
CA GLU A 218 17.52 -15.17 16.01
C GLU A 218 18.30 -13.88 16.31
N GLY A 219 18.20 -12.87 15.44
CA GLY A 219 18.80 -11.55 15.65
C GLY A 219 18.30 -10.83 16.91
N HIS A 220 17.12 -11.20 17.42
CA HIS A 220 16.51 -10.63 18.63
C HIS A 220 16.56 -11.57 19.85
N GLY A 221 17.34 -12.65 19.77
CA GLY A 221 17.61 -13.56 20.89
C GLY A 221 16.42 -14.43 21.29
N PHE A 222 15.61 -14.88 20.33
CA PHE A 222 14.56 -15.89 20.57
C PHE A 222 15.17 -17.28 20.68
N THR A 223 14.69 -18.06 21.65
CA THR A 223 15.05 -19.47 21.83
C THR A 223 14.40 -20.36 20.76
N GLY A 224 14.89 -21.60 20.58
CA GLY A 224 14.33 -22.56 19.62
C GLY A 224 12.81 -22.73 19.75
N ASP A 225 12.33 -22.95 20.97
CA ASP A 225 10.90 -23.12 21.22
C ASP A 225 10.08 -21.84 20.97
N GLU A 226 10.60 -20.67 21.35
CA GLU A 226 9.93 -19.40 21.09
C GLU A 226 9.79 -19.13 19.60
N LYS A 227 10.79 -19.52 18.79
CA LYS A 227 10.73 -19.42 17.33
C LYS A 227 9.62 -20.30 16.75
N VAL A 228 9.52 -21.55 17.21
CA VAL A 228 8.48 -22.49 16.77
C VAL A 228 7.09 -21.97 17.14
N VAL A 229 6.88 -21.53 18.39
CA VAL A 229 5.58 -20.98 18.83
C VAL A 229 5.23 -19.73 18.03
N THR A 230 6.19 -18.82 17.84
CA THR A 230 5.97 -17.59 17.07
C THR A 230 5.55 -17.88 15.63
N TRP A 231 6.23 -18.81 14.95
CA TRP A 231 5.85 -19.21 13.60
C TRP A 231 4.46 -19.87 13.55
N ASN A 232 4.13 -20.67 14.55
CA ASN A 232 2.86 -21.39 14.63
C ASN A 232 1.70 -20.59 15.23
N CYS A 233 1.90 -19.33 15.59
CA CYS A 233 0.82 -18.43 16.05
C CYS A 233 0.75 -17.14 15.23
N CYS A 234 1.90 -16.53 14.94
CA CYS A 234 2.01 -15.20 14.34
C CYS A 234 2.53 -15.24 12.90
N GLY A 235 3.31 -16.26 12.55
CA GLY A 235 4.04 -16.32 11.28
C GLY A 235 5.00 -15.16 11.09
N GLY A 236 5.19 -14.73 9.84
CA GLY A 236 6.14 -13.67 9.47
C GLY A 236 5.57 -12.26 9.45
N LYS A 237 4.44 -12.01 10.09
CA LYS A 237 3.79 -10.69 10.06
C LYS A 237 4.63 -9.65 10.82
N PRO A 238 5.19 -8.62 10.17
CA PRO A 238 6.19 -7.75 10.79
C PRO A 238 5.72 -7.07 12.08
N ILE A 239 4.47 -6.56 12.12
CA ILE A 239 3.94 -5.91 13.32
C ILE A 239 3.83 -6.87 14.51
N CYS A 240 3.46 -8.13 14.27
CA CYS A 240 3.37 -9.15 15.31
C CYS A 240 4.77 -9.48 15.84
N LEU A 241 5.75 -9.64 14.94
CA LEU A 241 7.13 -9.91 15.33
C LEU A 241 7.72 -8.77 16.18
N VAL A 242 7.46 -7.52 15.81
CA VAL A 242 7.87 -6.34 16.59
C VAL A 242 7.24 -6.34 17.99
N GLU A 243 5.96 -6.66 18.10
CA GLU A 243 5.27 -6.73 19.39
C GLU A 243 5.83 -7.87 20.27
N LEU A 244 6.16 -9.03 19.70
CA LEU A 244 6.81 -10.13 20.42
C LEU A 244 8.24 -9.79 20.87
N VAL A 245 8.99 -9.04 20.06
CA VAL A 245 10.32 -8.53 20.46
C VAL A 245 10.23 -7.64 21.71
N ASN A 246 9.16 -6.85 21.80
CA ASN A 246 8.91 -5.96 22.95
C ASN A 246 8.37 -6.72 24.18
N ALA A 247 7.68 -7.85 24.00
CA ALA A 247 7.15 -8.70 25.06
C ALA A 247 8.19 -9.68 25.63
N LYS A 248 9.38 -9.19 26.02
CA LYS A 248 10.52 -10.04 26.43
C LYS A 248 10.23 -11.00 27.58
N ASP A 249 9.31 -10.63 28.47
CA ASP A 249 9.00 -11.42 29.67
C ASP A 249 8.09 -12.62 29.38
N ASP A 250 7.28 -12.57 28.31
CA ASP A 250 6.37 -13.66 27.92
C ASP A 250 6.06 -13.66 26.42
N ARG A 251 7.05 -14.03 25.61
CA ARG A 251 6.90 -14.10 24.14
C ARG A 251 5.90 -15.17 23.71
N LYS A 252 5.93 -16.34 24.35
CA LYS A 252 5.07 -17.48 23.99
C LYS A 252 3.60 -17.19 24.32
N GLY A 253 3.32 -16.77 25.55
CA GLY A 253 1.97 -16.42 25.96
C GLY A 253 1.41 -15.27 25.14
N LYS A 254 2.25 -14.29 24.76
CA LYS A 254 1.84 -13.20 23.86
C LYS A 254 1.48 -13.69 22.47
N ALA A 255 2.26 -14.61 21.89
CA ALA A 255 1.97 -15.17 20.57
C ALA A 255 0.65 -15.96 20.55
N GLU A 256 0.42 -16.80 21.57
CA GLU A 256 -0.82 -17.55 21.75
C GLU A 256 -2.02 -16.63 22.00
N GLU A 257 -1.85 -15.57 22.80
CA GLU A 257 -2.86 -14.54 23.03
C GLU A 257 -3.30 -13.88 21.72
N MET A 258 -2.35 -13.49 20.86
CA MET A 258 -2.66 -12.88 19.56
C MET A 258 -3.49 -13.80 18.67
N LEU A 259 -3.12 -15.08 18.59
CA LEU A 259 -3.88 -16.06 17.81
C LEU A 259 -5.29 -16.24 18.36
N LYS A 260 -5.42 -16.40 19.69
CA LYS A 260 -6.71 -16.54 20.37
C LYS A 260 -7.62 -15.34 20.14
N ILE A 261 -7.09 -14.11 20.27
CA ILE A 261 -7.85 -12.88 19.99
C ILE A 261 -8.32 -12.88 18.54
N ARG A 262 -7.43 -13.21 17.60
CA ARG A 262 -7.78 -13.17 16.18
C ARG A 262 -8.82 -14.23 15.80
N LYS A 263 -8.73 -15.43 16.37
CA LYS A 263 -9.74 -16.48 16.23
C LYS A 263 -11.11 -15.99 16.70
N GLY A 264 -11.21 -15.47 17.93
CA GLY A 264 -12.48 -14.94 18.44
C GLY A 264 -13.06 -13.80 17.60
N GLN A 265 -12.22 -12.95 17.01
CA GLN A 265 -12.68 -11.92 16.07
C GLN A 265 -13.26 -12.50 14.79
N ILE A 266 -12.61 -13.52 14.21
CA ILE A 266 -13.07 -14.19 12.99
C ILE A 266 -14.38 -14.94 13.28
N GLU A 267 -14.46 -15.67 14.39
CA GLU A 267 -15.66 -16.36 14.86
C GLU A 267 -16.85 -15.39 14.98
N GLU A 268 -16.69 -14.27 15.68
CA GLU A 268 -17.75 -13.28 15.82
C GLU A 268 -18.20 -12.73 14.46
N ILE A 269 -17.27 -12.46 13.54
CA ILE A 269 -17.61 -11.95 12.20
C ILE A 269 -18.37 -13.00 11.38
N VAL A 270 -17.92 -14.26 11.41
CA VAL A 270 -18.46 -15.34 10.57
C VAL A 270 -19.77 -15.87 11.16
N TYR A 271 -19.78 -16.31 12.42
CA TYR A 271 -20.98 -16.89 13.04
C TYR A 271 -22.10 -15.88 13.29
N SER A 272 -21.81 -14.57 13.41
CA SER A 272 -22.88 -13.56 13.44
C SER A 272 -23.66 -13.48 12.12
N LEU A 273 -23.13 -13.99 11.00
CA LEU A 273 -23.87 -14.15 9.75
C LEU A 273 -24.92 -15.25 9.84
N GLU A 274 -24.69 -16.33 10.57
CA GLU A 274 -25.63 -17.47 10.63
C GLU A 274 -27.03 -17.02 11.05
N ALA A 275 -27.11 -16.08 12.00
CA ALA A 275 -28.36 -15.51 12.49
C ALA A 275 -28.98 -14.43 11.56
N ARG A 276 -28.17 -13.79 10.71
CA ARG A 276 -28.58 -12.61 9.90
C ARG A 276 -28.85 -12.95 8.45
N ASP A 277 -28.02 -13.82 7.89
CA ASP A 277 -27.99 -14.20 6.49
C ASP A 277 -27.33 -15.59 6.36
N LYS A 278 -28.16 -16.62 6.44
CA LYS A 278 -27.70 -18.01 6.41
C LYS A 278 -27.08 -18.40 5.06
N GLU A 279 -27.58 -17.86 3.96
CA GLU A 279 -27.04 -18.15 2.63
C GLU A 279 -25.63 -17.58 2.49
N MET A 280 -25.43 -16.33 2.94
CA MET A 280 -24.11 -15.72 2.99
C MET A 280 -23.16 -16.46 3.94
N PHE A 281 -23.66 -16.91 5.10
CA PHE A 281 -22.89 -17.72 6.03
C PHE A 281 -22.39 -19.03 5.39
N ASP A 282 -23.28 -19.80 4.76
CA ASP A 282 -22.93 -21.05 4.10
C ASP A 282 -21.90 -20.83 2.98
N ALA A 283 -22.05 -19.74 2.20
CA ALA A 283 -21.09 -19.35 1.16
C ALA A 283 -19.71 -18.97 1.73
N VAL A 284 -19.68 -18.14 2.79
CA VAL A 284 -18.45 -17.76 3.51
C VAL A 284 -17.74 -18.99 4.07
N MET A 285 -18.47 -19.90 4.73
CA MET A 285 -17.91 -21.15 5.26
C MET A 285 -17.36 -22.05 4.15
N GLY A 286 -18.01 -22.07 2.98
CA GLY A 286 -17.50 -22.74 1.79
C GLY A 286 -16.11 -22.24 1.39
N VAL A 287 -15.93 -20.92 1.26
CA VAL A 287 -14.64 -20.32 0.93
C VAL A 287 -13.58 -20.59 2.01
N LEU A 288 -13.95 -20.45 3.29
CA LEU A 288 -13.01 -20.66 4.40
C LEU A 288 -12.54 -22.12 4.51
N SER A 289 -13.41 -23.08 4.19
CA SER A 289 -13.10 -24.52 4.23
C SER A 289 -12.01 -24.92 3.23
N GLU A 290 -11.85 -24.18 2.13
CA GLU A 290 -10.77 -24.42 1.16
C GLU A 290 -9.37 -24.19 1.78
N PHE A 291 -9.27 -23.39 2.85
CA PHE A 291 -8.02 -23.09 3.53
C PHE A 291 -7.57 -24.14 4.57
N ILE A 292 -8.38 -25.17 4.83
CA ILE A 292 -7.99 -26.27 5.74
C ILE A 292 -6.75 -26.97 5.20
N GLY A 293 -6.80 -27.41 3.94
CA GLY A 293 -5.69 -28.09 3.27
C GLY A 293 -4.73 -27.16 2.51
N ASN A 294 -5.15 -25.93 2.20
CA ASN A 294 -4.43 -25.04 1.28
C ASN A 294 -4.11 -23.70 1.95
N ALA A 295 -2.91 -23.16 1.71
CA ALA A 295 -2.58 -21.79 2.12
C ALA A 295 -3.01 -20.74 1.07
N LYS A 296 -3.32 -21.20 -0.15
CA LYS A 296 -3.66 -20.39 -1.32
C LYS A 296 -4.76 -21.09 -2.10
N VAL A 297 -5.77 -20.34 -2.54
CA VAL A 297 -6.95 -20.86 -3.24
C VAL A 297 -7.16 -20.07 -4.51
N GLY A 298 -7.23 -20.71 -5.67
CA GLY A 298 -7.47 -20.00 -6.94
C GLY A 298 -8.91 -19.46 -7.03
N TYR A 299 -9.10 -18.27 -7.58
CA TYR A 299 -10.44 -17.72 -7.84
C TYR A 299 -10.61 -17.27 -9.29
N ARG A 300 -11.85 -17.25 -9.77
CA ARG A 300 -12.19 -16.79 -11.13
C ARG A 300 -12.72 -15.36 -11.16
N TYR A 301 -13.58 -15.02 -10.21
CA TYR A 301 -14.16 -13.69 -10.02
C TYR A 301 -14.38 -13.45 -8.53
N LEU A 302 -14.52 -12.18 -8.14
CA LEU A 302 -14.84 -11.82 -6.75
C LEU A 302 -16.34 -11.93 -6.52
N SER A 303 -16.76 -13.03 -5.92
CA SER A 303 -18.11 -13.21 -5.38
C SER A 303 -18.33 -12.36 -4.13
N ASP A 304 -19.58 -12.23 -3.68
CA ASP A 304 -19.92 -11.33 -2.59
C ASP A 304 -19.37 -11.82 -1.24
N GLU A 305 -19.32 -13.14 -1.02
CA GLU A 305 -18.66 -13.78 0.11
C GLU A 305 -17.15 -13.51 0.14
N ILE A 306 -16.47 -13.51 -1.01
CA ILE A 306 -15.06 -13.13 -1.11
C ILE A 306 -14.89 -11.65 -0.76
N LYS A 307 -15.69 -10.75 -1.35
CA LYS A 307 -15.61 -9.31 -1.06
C LYS A 307 -15.86 -9.02 0.43
N PHE A 308 -16.81 -9.73 1.04
CA PHE A 308 -17.08 -9.64 2.46
C PHE A 308 -15.86 -10.04 3.30
N LEU A 309 -15.29 -11.22 3.03
CA LEU A 309 -14.12 -11.71 3.76
C LEU A 309 -12.90 -10.78 3.63
N VAL A 310 -12.69 -10.21 2.43
CA VAL A 310 -11.65 -9.19 2.20
C VAL A 310 -11.96 -7.91 2.96
N GLY A 311 -13.19 -7.40 2.89
CA GLY A 311 -13.62 -6.20 3.62
C GLY A 311 -13.54 -6.35 5.14
N LYS A 312 -13.53 -7.58 5.65
CA LYS A 312 -13.31 -7.93 7.07
C LYS A 312 -11.85 -8.26 7.40
N ASN A 313 -10.93 -8.09 6.44
CA ASN A 313 -9.50 -8.39 6.56
C ASN A 313 -9.20 -9.82 6.99
N ILE A 314 -10.06 -10.79 6.62
CA ILE A 314 -9.86 -12.21 6.92
C ILE A 314 -9.01 -12.85 5.82
N ILE A 315 -9.33 -12.53 4.57
CA ILE A 315 -8.59 -12.95 3.38
C ILE A 315 -8.09 -11.73 2.60
N PHE A 316 -7.12 -11.98 1.74
CA PHE A 316 -6.45 -11.07 0.82
C PHE A 316 -6.60 -11.62 -0.60
N VAL A 317 -6.87 -10.73 -1.55
CA VAL A 317 -6.93 -11.07 -2.99
C VAL A 317 -5.61 -10.71 -3.65
N ASP A 318 -4.90 -11.70 -4.17
CA ASP A 318 -3.74 -11.50 -5.04
C ASP A 318 -4.19 -11.50 -6.51
N SER A 319 -4.53 -10.30 -7.01
CA SER A 319 -5.06 -10.08 -8.35
C SER A 319 -4.15 -10.55 -9.47
N VAL A 320 -2.83 -10.44 -9.27
CA VAL A 320 -1.82 -10.78 -10.26
C VAL A 320 -1.75 -12.30 -10.43
N ASN A 321 -1.74 -13.03 -9.32
CA ASN A 321 -1.65 -14.49 -9.33
C ASN A 321 -3.03 -15.18 -9.42
N LYS A 322 -4.14 -14.43 -9.29
CA LYS A 322 -5.51 -14.95 -9.20
C LYS A 322 -5.69 -15.96 -8.06
N GLU A 323 -5.14 -15.60 -6.90
CA GLU A 323 -5.20 -16.39 -5.68
C GLU A 323 -5.85 -15.61 -4.53
N LEU A 324 -6.66 -16.30 -3.75
CA LEU A 324 -7.07 -15.90 -2.40
C LEU A 324 -6.04 -16.43 -1.41
N ARG A 325 -5.68 -15.59 -0.45
CA ARG A 325 -4.79 -15.94 0.66
C ARG A 325 -5.43 -15.48 1.97
N PRO A 326 -5.18 -16.13 3.10
CA PRO A 326 -5.50 -15.53 4.39
C PRO A 326 -4.71 -14.22 4.54
N GLN A 327 -5.27 -13.21 5.23
CA GLN A 327 -4.63 -11.90 5.40
C GLN A 327 -3.30 -11.96 6.18
N SER A 328 -3.02 -13.08 6.84
CA SER A 328 -1.75 -13.41 7.49
C SER A 328 -1.74 -14.90 7.87
N ARG A 329 -0.58 -15.44 8.27
CA ARG A 329 -0.52 -16.80 8.82
C ARG A 329 -1.40 -16.97 10.06
N THR A 330 -1.51 -15.96 10.93
CA THR A 330 -2.44 -16.00 12.07
C THR A 330 -3.88 -16.16 11.63
N ASN A 331 -4.29 -15.52 10.53
CA ASN A 331 -5.64 -15.73 9.97
C ASN A 331 -5.81 -17.17 9.48
N LEU A 332 -4.81 -17.73 8.79
CA LEU A 332 -4.88 -19.11 8.32
C LEU A 332 -5.11 -20.09 9.48
N LEU A 333 -4.33 -19.94 10.55
CA LEU A 333 -4.41 -20.79 11.74
C LEU A 333 -5.75 -20.60 12.45
N ALA A 334 -6.19 -19.36 12.63
CA ALA A 334 -7.47 -19.05 13.24
C ALA A 334 -8.65 -19.64 12.44
N ILE A 335 -8.62 -19.57 11.11
CA ILE A 335 -9.64 -20.19 10.24
C ILE A 335 -9.65 -21.71 10.42
N ARG A 336 -8.47 -22.34 10.43
CA ARG A 336 -8.35 -23.80 10.61
C ARG A 336 -8.90 -24.25 11.95
N GLU A 337 -8.45 -23.63 13.03
CA GLU A 337 -8.94 -23.96 14.37
C GLU A 337 -10.44 -23.73 14.52
N MET A 338 -10.97 -22.64 13.94
CA MET A 338 -12.41 -22.37 13.96
C MET A 338 -13.23 -23.49 13.29
N ILE A 339 -12.75 -23.99 12.14
CA ILE A 339 -13.47 -25.03 11.38
C ILE A 339 -13.27 -26.42 11.99
N GLU A 340 -12.10 -26.70 12.58
CA GLU A 340 -11.84 -27.99 13.24
C GLU A 340 -12.60 -28.14 14.57
N ASP A 341 -12.90 -27.03 15.25
CA ASP A 341 -13.63 -27.01 16.53
C ASP A 341 -15.17 -26.99 16.38
N GLY A 342 -15.70 -26.68 15.19
CA GLY A 342 -17.14 -26.57 14.89
C GLY A 342 -17.71 -27.80 14.20
#